data_AF-A0A3B8WKP6-F1
#
_entry.id   AF-A0A3B8WKP6-F1
#
_cell.length_a   1.000
_cell.length_b   1.000
_cell.length_c   1.000
_cell.angle_alpha   90.00
_cell.angle_beta   90.00
_cell.angle_gamma   90.00
#
_symmetry.space_group_name_H-M   'P 1'
#
loop_
_entity.id
_entity.type
_entity.pdbx_description
1 polymer ?
#
loop_
_entity_poly.entity_id
_entity_poly.type
_entity_poly.pdbx_seq_one_letter_code
_entity_poly.pdbx_strand_id
1 'polypeptide(L)'
;MTSRIDIIGTNGNEGSHYGEGCKRQTMADIYPKYYKDVRHLDSVDVYRVHRLFGVTDNELHHASKKILLCGVRTGGKPARKEIEEARDTLNRWLEIQDEDERQ
;
A
#
# COMPACT_ATOMS: atom_id res chain seq x y z
N MET A 1 53.75 28.14 9.07
CA MET A 1 52.47 27.42 9.22
C MET A 1 51.38 28.30 8.62
N THR A 2 51.09 28.13 7.34
CA THR A 2 50.09 28.93 6.63
C THR A 2 48.73 28.29 6.87
N SER A 3 47.87 28.99 7.60
CA SER A 3 46.52 28.55 7.95
C SER A 3 45.67 28.39 6.69
N ARG A 4 45.04 27.23 6.51
CA ARG A 4 44.05 26.94 5.47
C ARG A 4 42.68 27.50 5.85
N ILE A 5 42.60 28.81 6.08
CA ILE A 5 41.35 29.53 6.27
C ILE A 5 41.39 30.65 5.24
N ASP A 6 40.37 30.69 4.37
CA ASP A 6 40.08 31.67 3.30
C ASP A 6 40.10 31.11 1.87
N ILE A 7 39.30 30.05 1.62
CA ILE A 7 38.69 29.82 0.30
C ILE A 7 37.26 29.33 0.53
N ILE A 8 36.32 30.26 0.75
CA ILE A 8 34.89 29.97 0.69
C ILE A 8 34.17 31.11 -0.06
N GLY A 9 33.76 30.82 -1.30
CA GLY A 9 32.45 31.21 -1.80
C GLY A 9 32.25 32.59 -2.41
N THR A 10 32.68 32.78 -3.67
CA THR A 10 31.99 33.71 -4.59
C THR A 10 31.52 32.93 -5.82
N ASN A 11 30.59 31.98 -5.62
CA ASN A 11 29.81 31.46 -6.72
C ASN A 11 28.61 32.38 -6.87
N GLY A 12 28.69 33.29 -7.84
CA GLY A 12 27.71 34.35 -8.14
C GLY A 12 26.33 33.85 -8.50
N ASN A 13 25.59 33.32 -7.54
CA ASN A 13 24.15 33.19 -7.63
C ASN A 13 23.52 34.49 -7.10
N GLU A 14 23.53 35.53 -7.94
CA GLU A 14 22.77 36.75 -7.69
C GLU A 14 21.27 36.43 -7.80
N GLY A 15 20.64 36.15 -6.67
CA GLY A 15 19.20 36.35 -6.48
C GLY A 15 18.29 35.67 -7.52
N SER A 16 18.55 34.41 -7.88
CA SER A 16 17.57 33.63 -8.64
C SER A 16 16.25 33.54 -7.85
N HIS A 17 15.22 34.18 -8.40
CA HIS A 17 13.84 34.17 -7.92
C HIS A 17 13.32 32.72 -7.84
N TYR A 18 13.35 32.11 -6.66
CA TYR A 18 12.60 30.88 -6.38
C TYR A 18 11.13 31.21 -6.06
N GLY A 19 10.46 31.89 -6.99
CA GLY A 19 9.01 32.08 -6.96
C GLY A 19 8.35 30.96 -7.76
N GLU A 20 7.40 30.26 -7.12
CA GLU A 20 6.62 29.12 -7.64
C GLU A 20 7.30 27.75 -7.54
N GLY A 21 7.25 27.18 -6.33
CA GLY A 21 7.66 25.80 -6.09
C GLY A 21 6.81 24.81 -6.89
N CYS A 22 7.45 24.13 -7.84
CA CYS A 22 6.95 22.88 -8.40
C CYS A 22 6.67 21.91 -7.24
N LYS A 23 5.39 21.65 -6.94
CA LYS A 23 5.02 20.67 -5.91
C LYS A 23 5.60 19.32 -6.31
N ARG A 24 6.49 18.77 -5.47
CA ARG A 24 7.06 17.44 -5.67
C ARG A 24 5.92 16.42 -5.65
N GLN A 25 5.76 15.65 -6.72
CA GLN A 25 4.76 14.58 -6.79
C GLN A 25 5.03 13.52 -5.70
N THR A 26 3.95 13.02 -5.09
CA THR A 26 3.98 11.94 -4.10
C THR A 26 3.79 10.57 -4.78
N MET A 27 4.10 9.48 -4.07
CA MET A 27 3.81 8.13 -4.57
C MET A 27 2.31 7.89 -4.78
N ALA A 28 1.46 8.54 -4.00
CA ALA A 28 0.01 8.48 -4.20
C ALA A 28 -0.41 9.13 -5.53
N ASP A 29 0.25 10.22 -5.92
CA ASP A 29 0.00 10.88 -7.21
C ASP A 29 0.47 10.00 -8.38
N ILE A 30 1.59 9.30 -8.21
CA ILE A 30 2.18 8.43 -9.24
C ILE A 30 1.40 7.12 -9.38
N TYR A 31 0.83 6.60 -8.29
CA TYR A 31 0.22 5.27 -8.23
C TYR A 31 -1.24 5.29 -7.69
N PRO A 32 -2.17 6.03 -8.28
CA PRO A 32 -3.52 6.26 -7.72
C PRO A 32 -4.39 4.99 -7.58
N LYS A 33 -3.99 3.87 -8.21
CA LYS A 33 -4.67 2.57 -8.03
C LYS A 33 -4.38 1.93 -6.67
N TYR A 34 -3.17 2.14 -6.14
CA TYR A 34 -2.66 1.53 -4.90
C TYR A 34 -2.88 2.41 -3.67
N TYR A 35 -3.14 3.70 -3.86
CA TYR A 35 -3.39 4.67 -2.80
C TYR A 35 -4.84 5.13 -2.84
N LYS A 36 -5.46 5.25 -1.68
CA LYS A 36 -6.86 5.70 -1.51
C LYS A 36 -6.88 6.82 -0.50
N ASP A 37 -7.60 7.90 -0.81
CA ASP A 37 -7.72 9.02 0.12
C ASP A 37 -8.59 8.63 1.31
N VAL A 38 -7.98 8.62 2.49
CA VAL A 38 -8.60 8.26 3.76
C VAL A 38 -8.47 9.37 4.80
N ARG A 39 -8.10 10.60 4.40
CA ARG A 39 -7.89 11.74 5.31
C ARG A 39 -9.12 12.12 6.15
N HIS A 40 -10.29 11.66 5.75
CA HIS A 40 -11.57 11.86 6.44
C HIS A 40 -11.89 10.77 7.47
N LEU A 41 -11.02 9.79 7.68
CA LEU A 41 -11.23 8.65 8.58
C LEU A 41 -10.23 8.69 9.72
N ASP A 42 -10.70 8.48 10.96
CA ASP A 42 -9.82 8.32 12.13
C ASP A 42 -9.14 6.95 12.16
N SER A 43 -9.77 5.94 11.56
CA SER A 43 -9.25 4.57 11.47
C SER A 43 -9.75 3.85 10.23
N VAL A 44 -9.00 2.82 9.83
CA VAL A 44 -9.31 1.95 8.68
C VAL A 44 -9.26 0.51 9.16
N ASP A 45 -10.38 -0.20 9.04
CA ASP A 45 -10.47 -1.63 9.28
C ASP A 45 -10.35 -2.45 7.98
N VAL A 46 -10.28 -3.78 8.11
CA VAL A 46 -10.15 -4.71 6.97
C VAL A 46 -11.33 -4.56 5.99
N TYR A 47 -12.54 -4.34 6.48
CA TYR A 47 -13.74 -4.20 5.65
C TYR A 47 -13.71 -2.90 4.84
N ARG A 48 -13.20 -1.81 5.42
CA ARG A 48 -12.97 -0.55 4.73
C ARG A 48 -11.93 -0.71 3.64
N VAL A 49 -10.84 -1.45 3.89
CA VAL A 49 -9.84 -1.78 2.85
C VAL A 49 -10.52 -2.51 1.68
N HIS A 50 -11.32 -3.55 1.93
CA HIS A 50 -12.04 -4.27 0.88
C HIS A 50 -12.94 -3.34 0.05
N ARG A 51 -13.69 -2.45 0.71
CA ARG A 51 -14.53 -1.46 0.02
C ARG A 51 -13.72 -0.45 -0.80
N LEU A 52 -12.61 0.05 -0.29
CA LEU A 52 -11.76 1.05 -0.97
C LEU A 52 -11.10 0.47 -2.24
N PHE A 53 -10.81 -0.83 -2.25
CA PHE A 53 -10.17 -1.52 -3.37
C PHE A 53 -11.13 -2.35 -4.23
N GLY A 54 -12.42 -2.36 -3.92
CA GLY A 54 -13.42 -3.07 -4.72
C GLY A 54 -13.29 -4.59 -4.65
N VAL A 55 -12.84 -5.14 -3.52
CA VAL A 55 -12.89 -6.59 -3.30
C VAL A 55 -14.34 -6.92 -2.96
N THR A 56 -15.01 -7.76 -3.75
CA THR A 56 -16.45 -8.02 -3.62
C THR A 56 -16.79 -9.47 -3.29
N ASP A 57 -16.00 -10.43 -3.77
CA ASP A 57 -16.30 -11.85 -3.59
C ASP A 57 -15.99 -12.30 -2.16
N ASN A 58 -16.85 -13.17 -1.63
CA ASN A 58 -16.75 -13.65 -0.25
C ASN A 58 -15.44 -14.41 0.00
N GLU A 59 -14.98 -15.18 -0.98
CA GLU A 59 -13.72 -15.93 -0.97
C GLU A 59 -12.54 -14.96 -0.89
N LEU A 60 -12.57 -13.88 -1.69
CA LEU A 60 -11.53 -12.85 -1.70
C LEU A 60 -11.51 -12.06 -0.37
N HIS A 61 -12.68 -11.76 0.22
CA HIS A 61 -12.75 -11.18 1.57
C HIS A 61 -12.14 -12.11 2.60
N HIS A 62 -12.48 -13.41 2.56
CA HIS A 62 -12.02 -14.38 3.53
C HIS A 62 -10.51 -14.59 3.47
N ALA A 63 -9.97 -14.77 2.25
CA ALA A 63 -8.54 -14.91 2.01
C ALA A 63 -7.78 -13.64 2.42
N SER A 64 -8.23 -12.46 1.96
CA SER A 64 -7.59 -11.18 2.29
C SER A 64 -7.58 -10.91 3.80
N LYS A 65 -8.68 -11.21 4.52
CA LYS A 65 -8.73 -11.08 5.98
C LYS A 65 -7.69 -11.96 6.68
N LYS A 66 -7.48 -13.20 6.21
CA LYS A 66 -6.44 -14.09 6.78
C LYS A 66 -5.04 -13.52 6.55
N ILE A 67 -4.78 -12.99 5.35
CA ILE A 67 -3.48 -12.40 5.01
C ILE A 67 -3.21 -11.15 5.86
N LEU A 68 -4.18 -10.24 5.97
CA LEU A 68 -4.03 -8.98 6.72
C LEU A 68 -3.91 -9.19 8.24
N LEU A 69 -4.46 -10.28 8.77
CA LEU A 69 -4.45 -10.60 10.20
C LEU A 69 -3.57 -11.82 10.54
N CYS A 70 -2.64 -12.18 9.65
CA CYS A 70 -1.81 -13.36 9.81
C CYS A 70 -0.91 -13.24 11.05
N GLY A 71 -0.93 -14.26 11.92
CA GLY A 71 -0.10 -14.33 13.13
C GLY A 71 -0.57 -13.47 14.30
N VAL A 72 -1.65 -12.69 14.16
CA VAL A 72 -2.19 -11.83 15.23
C VAL A 72 -3.56 -12.27 15.75
N ARG A 73 -4.16 -13.32 15.16
CA ARG A 73 -5.48 -13.80 15.61
C ARG A 73 -5.41 -14.52 16.95
N THR A 74 -6.42 -14.27 17.77
CA THR A 74 -6.63 -14.76 19.14
C THR A 74 -6.70 -16.29 19.32
N GLY A 75 -6.53 -17.08 18.25
CA GLY A 75 -6.69 -18.54 18.25
C GLY A 75 -5.39 -19.35 18.21
N GLY A 76 -4.22 -18.72 18.28
CA GLY A 76 -2.93 -19.43 18.39
C GLY A 76 -2.54 -20.29 17.19
N LYS A 77 -3.19 -20.11 16.02
CA LYS A 77 -2.81 -20.83 14.80
C LYS A 77 -1.46 -20.31 14.28
N PRO A 78 -0.56 -21.20 13.82
CA PRO A 78 0.66 -20.76 13.16
C PRO A 78 0.36 -19.96 11.88
N ALA A 79 1.12 -18.90 11.63
CA ALA A 79 1.03 -18.08 10.42
C ALA A 79 1.02 -18.92 9.13
N ARG A 80 1.86 -19.96 9.06
CA ARG A 80 1.88 -20.92 7.93
C ARG A 80 0.49 -21.50 7.63
N LYS A 81 -0.23 -21.94 8.67
CA LYS A 81 -1.56 -22.54 8.50
C LYS A 81 -2.58 -21.51 8.01
N GLU A 82 -2.49 -20.26 8.47
CA GLU A 82 -3.37 -19.19 8.01
C GLU A 82 -3.12 -18.84 6.54
N ILE A 83 -1.86 -18.88 6.08
CA ILE A 83 -1.51 -18.71 4.66
C ILE A 83 -1.99 -19.88 3.80
N GLU A 84 -1.84 -21.12 4.27
CA GLU A 84 -2.37 -22.30 3.57
C GLU A 84 -3.90 -22.20 3.42
N GLU A 85 -4.63 -21.86 4.48
CA GLU A 85 -6.08 -21.66 4.42
C GLU A 85 -6.49 -20.51 3.48
N ALA A 86 -5.70 -19.42 3.42
CA ALA A 86 -5.94 -18.33 2.48
C ALA A 86 -5.74 -18.78 1.03
N ARG A 87 -4.66 -19.53 0.76
CA ARG A 87 -4.40 -20.12 -0.57
C ARG A 87 -5.52 -21.06 -0.99
N ASP A 88 -5.95 -21.97 -0.11
CA ASP A 88 -7.01 -22.93 -0.44
C ASP A 88 -8.33 -22.21 -0.78
N THR A 89 -8.61 -21.09 -0.09
CA THR A 89 -9.77 -20.22 -0.41
C THR A 89 -9.63 -19.55 -1.78
N LEU A 90 -8.43 -19.08 -2.15
CA LEU A 90 -8.17 -18.49 -3.47
C LEU A 90 -8.28 -19.52 -4.60
N ASN A 91 -7.79 -20.75 -4.38
CA ASN A 91 -7.98 -21.85 -5.32
C ASN A 91 -9.47 -22.12 -5.55
N ARG A 92 -10.28 -22.14 -4.48
CA ARG A 92 -11.73 -22.31 -4.63
C ARG A 92 -12.35 -21.18 -5.46
N TRP A 93 -11.93 -19.93 -5.26
CA TRP A 93 -12.44 -18.81 -6.08
C TRP A 93 -12.14 -19.02 -7.57
N LEU A 94 -10.91 -19.47 -7.91
CA LEU A 94 -10.54 -19.79 -9.29
C LEU A 94 -11.39 -20.93 -9.87
N GLU A 95 -11.60 -22.01 -9.10
CA GLU A 95 -12.45 -23.12 -9.51
C GLU A 95 -13.88 -22.66 -9.84
N ILE A 96 -14.45 -21.70 -9.08
CA ILE A 96 -15.76 -21.10 -9.37
C ILE A 96 -15.74 -20.38 -10.72
N GLN A 97 -14.69 -19.58 -10.99
CA GLN A 97 -14.60 -18.86 -12.27
C GLN A 97 -14.53 -19.85 -13.43
N ASP A 98 -13.70 -20.89 -13.31
CA ASP A 98 -13.58 -21.93 -14.32
C ASP A 98 -14.90 -22.71 -14.51
N GLU A 99 -15.68 -22.92 -13.44
CA GLU A 99 -17.02 -23.53 -13.48
C GLU A 99 -18.02 -22.67 -14.27
N ASP A 100 -18.01 -21.36 -14.04
CA ASP A 100 -18.90 -20.41 -14.71
C ASP A 100 -18.53 -20.20 -16.19
N GLU A 101 -17.24 -20.24 -16.54
CA GLU A 101 -16.76 -20.12 -17.95
C GLU A 101 -17.10 -21.33 -18.82
N ARG A 102 -17.37 -22.49 -18.22
CA ARG A 102 -17.75 -23.72 -18.95
C ARG A 102 -19.24 -23.82 -19.28
N GLN A 103 -20.05 -22.87 -18.85
CA GLN A 103 -21.50 -22.82 -19.10
C GLN A 103 -21.83 -22.12 -20.43
#